data_AF-A0A926DVH5-F1
#
_entry.id   AF-A0A926DVH5-F1
#
_cell.length_a   1.000
_cell.length_b   1.000
_cell.length_c   1.000
_cell.angle_alpha   90.00
_cell.angle_beta   90.00
_cell.angle_gamma   90.00
#
_symmetry.space_group_name_H-M   'P 1'
#
loop_
_entity.id
_entity.type
_entity.pdbx_description
1 polymer ?
#
loop_
_entity_poly.entity_id
_entity_poly.type
_entity_poly.pdbx_seq_one_letter_code
_entity_poly.pdbx_strand_id
1 'polypeptide(L)'
;MARIKRRASPVEYKLCNQTVTVYHKDNEIYTRRVYTHAFLDFKKSQNIDKTGSAEANGFLLVIPCPEQSVYVGDKVLLGIGPEVSTREGWASLIPAKVPGLVVVKYVDTKYWNGKMVHVEAGG
;
A
#
# COMPACT_ATOMS: atom_id res chain seq x y z
N MET A 1 42.68 5.68 3.36
CA MET A 1 41.48 4.89 3.69
C MET A 1 40.36 5.27 2.73
N ALA A 2 40.06 4.42 1.74
CA ALA A 2 38.96 4.68 0.80
C ALA A 2 37.62 4.51 1.53
N ARG A 3 36.83 5.59 1.57
CA ARG A 3 35.47 5.60 2.11
C ARG A 3 34.60 4.78 1.16
N ILE A 4 34.37 3.51 1.48
CA ILE A 4 33.42 2.66 0.76
C ILE A 4 32.06 3.34 0.90
N LYS A 5 31.65 4.12 -0.11
CA LYS A 5 30.26 4.57 -0.22
C LYS A 5 29.45 3.28 -0.27
N ARG A 6 28.69 2.99 0.80
CA ARG A 6 27.65 1.96 0.77
C ARG A 6 26.89 2.19 -0.52
N ARG A 7 26.91 1.23 -1.44
CA ARG A 7 26.12 1.27 -2.67
C ARG A 7 24.66 1.29 -2.24
N ALA A 8 24.08 2.49 -2.12
CA ALA A 8 22.65 2.65 -1.95
C ALA A 8 21.95 1.97 -3.14
N SER A 9 20.71 1.54 -2.94
CA SER A 9 19.91 1.01 -4.06
C SER A 9 19.92 2.01 -5.21
N PRO A 10 20.12 1.59 -6.47
CA PRO A 10 20.02 2.48 -7.62
C PRO A 10 18.57 2.94 -7.87
N VAL A 11 17.59 2.31 -7.21
CA VAL A 11 16.18 2.67 -7.32
C VAL A 11 15.94 4.02 -6.66
N GLU A 12 15.54 5.00 -7.46
CA GLU A 12 15.13 6.33 -6.99
C GLU A 12 13.61 6.37 -6.79
N TYR A 13 13.16 6.69 -5.59
CA TYR A 13 11.73 6.75 -5.24
C TYR A 13 11.13 8.15 -5.42
N LYS A 14 11.49 8.86 -6.50
CA LYS A 14 11.05 10.25 -6.75
C LYS A 14 9.53 10.40 -6.84
N LEU A 15 8.83 9.34 -7.27
CA LEU A 15 7.37 9.30 -7.33
C LEU A 15 6.70 8.96 -5.98
N CYS A 16 7.46 8.49 -4.99
CA CYS A 16 6.94 8.18 -3.66
C CYS A 16 6.88 9.45 -2.79
N ASN A 17 6.03 10.40 -3.20
CA ASN A 17 5.84 11.70 -2.58
C ASN A 17 4.46 11.86 -1.92
N GLN A 18 3.67 10.78 -1.85
CA GLN A 18 2.33 10.79 -1.28
C GLN A 18 2.37 10.26 0.15
N THR A 19 1.41 10.74 0.96
CA THR A 19 1.11 10.12 2.25
C THR A 19 0.03 9.07 2.07
N VAL A 20 0.22 7.88 2.61
CA VAL A 20 -0.77 6.80 2.62
C VAL A 20 -0.89 6.20 4.02
N THR A 21 -2.09 5.72 4.34
CA THR A 21 -2.35 4.98 5.57
C THR A 21 -2.59 3.52 5.23
N VAL A 22 -1.82 2.63 5.85
CA VAL A 22 -2.00 1.18 5.78
C VAL A 22 -2.62 0.72 7.09
N TYR A 23 -3.73 0.02 6.99
CA TYR A 23 -4.39 -0.66 8.08
C TYR A 23 -4.11 -2.14 7.96
N HIS A 24 -3.58 -2.71 9.04
CA HIS A 24 -3.28 -4.12 9.15
C HIS A 24 -4.09 -4.76 10.27
N LYS A 25 -4.54 -5.98 10.02
CA LYS A 25 -5.22 -6.82 11.00
C LYS A 25 -4.43 -8.11 11.16
N ASP A 26 -3.88 -8.31 12.35
CA ASP A 26 -3.34 -9.59 12.79
C ASP A 26 -4.27 -10.15 13.86
N ASN A 27 -5.02 -11.21 13.55
CA ASN A 27 -6.01 -11.79 14.46
C ASN A 27 -7.02 -10.76 14.98
N GLU A 28 -6.94 -10.38 16.26
CA GLU A 28 -7.80 -9.35 16.89
C GLU A 28 -7.05 -8.04 17.16
N ILE A 29 -5.81 -7.92 16.67
CA ILE A 29 -4.98 -6.73 16.77
C ILE A 29 -5.14 -5.91 15.48
N TYR A 30 -5.62 -4.68 15.64
CA TYR A 30 -5.79 -3.73 14.56
C TYR A 30 -4.74 -2.64 14.68
N THR A 31 -3.97 -2.44 13.62
CA THR A 31 -2.92 -1.43 13.61
C THR A 31 -3.07 -0.50 12.41
N ARG A 32 -2.62 0.73 12.62
CA ARG A 32 -2.56 1.78 11.61
C ARG A 32 -1.12 2.24 11.48
N ARG A 33 -0.63 2.31 10.25
CA ARG A 33 0.67 2.90 9.91
C ARG A 33 0.51 3.95 8.84
N VAL A 34 1.10 5.11 9.06
CA VAL A 34 1.11 6.22 8.09
C VAL A 34 2.50 6.27 7.47
N TYR A 35 2.55 6.22 6.14
CA TYR A 35 3.76 6.36 5.34
C TYR A 35 3.72 7.69 4.62
N THR A 36 4.72 8.54 4.82
CA THR A 36 4.84 9.86 4.17
C THR A 36 5.57 9.81 2.83
N HIS A 37 6.14 8.65 2.51
CA HIS A 37 6.89 8.40 1.28
C HIS A 37 6.34 7.17 0.60
N ALA A 38 5.21 7.31 -0.08
CA ALA A 38 4.59 6.23 -0.83
C ALA A 38 4.11 6.73 -2.19
N PHE A 39 3.89 5.80 -3.10
CA PHE A 39 3.21 6.03 -4.36
C PHE A 39 1.98 5.14 -4.40
N LEU A 40 0.80 5.74 -4.51
CA LEU A 40 -0.46 5.04 -4.71
C LEU A 40 -1.11 5.56 -5.98
N ASP A 41 -1.29 4.67 -6.96
CA ASP A 41 -1.94 4.99 -8.23
C ASP A 41 -3.10 4.04 -8.50
N PHE A 42 -4.18 4.59 -9.05
CA PHE A 42 -5.40 3.84 -9.35
C PHE A 42 -5.49 3.61 -10.85
N LYS A 43 -5.42 2.35 -11.25
CA LYS A 43 -5.68 1.95 -12.63
C LYS A 43 -7.18 1.86 -12.86
N LYS A 44 -7.75 2.91 -13.46
CA LYS A 44 -9.08 2.83 -14.08
C LYS A 44 -9.02 1.90 -15.29
N SER A 45 -9.54 0.68 -15.15
CA SER A 45 -9.81 -0.19 -16.29
C SER A 45 -11.27 -0.01 -16.69
N GLN A 46 -11.52 0.72 -17.77
CA GLN A 46 -12.86 0.92 -18.30
C GLN A 46 -13.29 -0.35 -19.05
N ASN A 47 -13.88 -1.32 -18.34
CA ASN A 47 -14.51 -2.48 -18.97
C ASN A 47 -15.97 -2.14 -19.28
N ILE A 48 -16.31 -2.05 -20.56
CA ILE A 48 -17.67 -1.89 -21.05
C ILE A 48 -18.22 -3.30 -21.31
N ASP A 49 -18.96 -3.85 -20.36
CA ASP A 49 -19.75 -5.09 -20.58
C ASP A 49 -21.23 -4.76 -20.77
N LYS A 50 -21.95 -5.59 -21.54
CA LYS A 50 -23.34 -5.42 -21.98
C LYS A 50 -24.40 -5.40 -20.85
N THR A 51 -23.99 -5.50 -19.60
CA THR A 51 -24.90 -5.63 -18.43
C THR A 51 -24.80 -4.47 -17.42
N GLY A 52 -24.01 -3.44 -17.70
CA GLY A 52 -23.83 -2.30 -16.80
C GLY A 52 -22.58 -2.46 -15.93
N SER A 53 -21.65 -1.53 -16.16
CA SER A 53 -20.35 -1.29 -15.54
C SER A 53 -20.02 -2.03 -14.23
N ALA A 54 -19.05 -2.96 -14.30
CA ALA A 54 -18.27 -3.38 -13.14
C ALA A 54 -16.91 -2.64 -13.19
N GLU A 55 -16.75 -1.59 -12.38
CA GLU A 55 -15.48 -0.89 -12.24
C GLU A 55 -14.49 -1.77 -11.46
N ALA A 56 -13.61 -2.48 -12.18
CA ALA A 56 -12.45 -3.11 -11.57
C ALA A 56 -11.39 -2.01 -11.32
N ASN A 57 -11.48 -1.34 -10.17
CA ASN A 57 -10.50 -0.35 -9.73
C ASN A 57 -9.22 -1.05 -9.26
N GLY A 58 -8.35 -1.40 -10.21
CA GLY A 58 -7.01 -1.86 -9.90
C GLY A 58 -6.19 -0.75 -9.26
N PHE A 59 -5.21 -1.08 -8.44
CA PHE A 59 -4.26 -0.09 -7.92
C PHE A 59 -2.83 -0.65 -7.82
N LEU A 60 -1.86 0.27 -7.81
CA LEU A 60 -0.47 0.00 -7.52
C LEU A 60 -0.04 0.86 -6.33
N LEU A 61 0.44 0.19 -5.29
CA LEU A 61 1.08 0.79 -4.13
C LEU A 61 2.57 0.45 -4.15
N VAL A 62 3.43 1.45 -3.95
CA VAL A 62 4.87 1.28 -3.73
C VAL A 62 5.26 2.01 -2.45
N ILE A 63 5.88 1.30 -1.51
CA ILE A 63 6.39 1.87 -0.25
C ILE A 63 7.86 1.49 -0.09
N PRO A 64 8.79 2.46 -0.10
CA PRO A 64 10.18 2.26 0.29
C PRO A 64 10.26 1.90 1.76
N CYS A 65 10.66 0.66 2.06
CA CYS A 65 10.80 0.17 3.43
C CYS A 65 11.92 -0.88 3.51
N PRO A 66 12.67 -0.92 4.62
CA PRO A 66 13.74 -1.90 4.83
C PRO A 66 13.22 -3.28 5.26
N GLU A 67 11.92 -3.41 5.54
CA GLU A 67 11.26 -4.60 6.08
C GLU A 67 9.81 -4.69 5.59
N GLN A 68 9.24 -5.90 5.59
CA GLN A 68 7.88 -6.12 5.11
C GLN A 68 6.86 -5.48 6.05
N SER A 69 6.10 -4.54 5.49
CA SER A 69 5.18 -3.73 6.28
C SER A 69 3.76 -3.66 5.70
N VAL A 70 3.52 -4.39 4.61
CA VAL A 70 2.23 -4.51 3.94
C VAL A 70 2.00 -5.99 3.67
N TYR A 71 0.78 -6.45 3.91
CA TYR A 71 0.35 -7.84 3.81
C TYR A 71 -0.95 -7.94 2.98
N VAL A 72 -1.21 -9.14 2.45
CA VAL A 72 -2.48 -9.42 1.77
C VAL A 72 -3.63 -9.25 2.77
N GLY A 73 -4.70 -8.55 2.34
CA GLY A 73 -5.85 -8.19 3.17
C GLY A 73 -5.71 -6.84 3.87
N ASP A 74 -4.54 -6.20 3.83
CA ASP A 74 -4.38 -4.84 4.34
C ASP A 74 -5.26 -3.86 3.58
N LYS A 75 -5.74 -2.85 4.29
CA LYS A 75 -6.54 -1.77 3.71
C LYS A 75 -5.68 -0.54 3.57
N VAL A 76 -5.73 0.11 2.43
CA VAL A 76 -4.87 1.25 2.11
C VAL A 76 -5.72 2.44 1.72
N LEU A 77 -5.41 3.59 2.30
CA LEU A 77 -6.09 4.84 2.04
C LEU A 77 -5.06 5.93 1.69
N LEU A 78 -5.38 6.75 0.70
CA LEU A 78 -4.59 7.96 0.41
C LEU A 78 -4.75 8.98 1.55
N GLY A 79 -3.65 9.57 1.99
CA GLY A 79 -3.59 10.55 3.07
C GLY A 79 -3.53 9.93 4.46
N ILE A 80 -3.87 10.74 5.45
CA ILE A 80 -3.91 10.38 6.87
C ILE A 80 -5.32 9.90 7.19
N GLY A 81 -5.50 8.59 7.26
CA GLY A 81 -6.78 7.99 7.61
C GLY A 81 -7.05 7.98 9.12
N PRO A 82 -8.30 7.71 9.55
CA PRO A 82 -8.69 7.63 10.95
C PRO A 82 -7.92 6.55 11.72
N GLU A 83 -7.76 6.72 13.02
CA GLU A 83 -7.20 5.69 13.90
C GLU A 83 -8.16 4.50 14.01
N VAL A 84 -7.59 3.29 14.01
CA VAL A 84 -8.35 2.04 14.14
C VAL A 84 -7.63 1.12 15.09
N SER A 85 -8.27 0.87 16.23
CA SER A 85 -7.79 -0.06 17.27
C SER A 85 -8.87 -1.07 17.67
N THR A 86 -10.06 -1.00 17.07
CA THR A 86 -11.23 -1.84 17.40
C THR A 86 -11.75 -2.60 16.19
N ARG A 87 -12.47 -3.69 16.46
CA ARG A 87 -13.14 -4.50 15.44
C ARG A 87 -14.17 -3.70 14.66
N GLU A 88 -14.97 -2.86 15.32
CA GLU A 88 -15.96 -2.02 14.61
C GLU A 88 -15.30 -0.97 13.72
N GLY A 89 -14.19 -0.37 14.18
CA GLY A 89 -13.40 0.57 13.38
C GLY A 89 -12.86 -0.10 12.12
N TRP A 90 -12.30 -1.31 12.26
CA TRP A 90 -11.85 -2.10 11.10
C TRP A 90 -13.00 -2.47 10.16
N ALA A 91 -14.14 -2.92 10.69
CA ALA A 91 -15.30 -3.30 9.90
C ALA A 91 -15.95 -2.12 9.16
N SER A 92 -15.75 -0.89 9.64
CA SER A 92 -16.25 0.33 8.99
C SER A 92 -15.38 0.76 7.80
N LEU A 93 -14.09 0.37 7.78
CA LEU A 93 -13.20 0.58 6.64
C LEU A 93 -13.51 -0.42 5.51
N ILE A 94 -14.53 -0.17 4.71
CA ILE A 94 -14.81 -0.97 3.51
C ILE A 94 -14.83 -0.09 2.25
N PRO A 95 -14.33 -0.59 1.10
CA PRO A 95 -14.25 0.22 -0.13
C PRO A 95 -15.60 0.84 -0.55
N ALA A 96 -16.70 0.14 -0.29
CA ALA A 96 -18.06 0.63 -0.58
C ALA A 96 -18.51 1.82 0.29
N LYS A 97 -17.88 2.05 1.45
CA LYS A 97 -18.23 3.14 2.39
C LYS A 97 -17.16 4.23 2.46
N VAL A 98 -15.91 3.89 2.17
CA VAL A 98 -14.76 4.80 2.28
C VAL A 98 -14.17 5.01 0.89
N PRO A 99 -14.51 6.11 0.19
CA PRO A 99 -13.97 6.40 -1.13
C PRO A 99 -12.44 6.44 -1.12
N GLY A 100 -11.82 5.80 -2.12
CA GLY A 100 -10.36 5.71 -2.23
C GLY A 100 -9.71 4.66 -1.32
N LEU A 101 -10.48 3.95 -0.48
CA LEU A 101 -9.98 2.80 0.26
C LEU A 101 -9.86 1.59 -0.66
N VAL A 102 -8.69 0.96 -0.67
CA VAL A 102 -8.42 -0.27 -1.43
C VAL A 102 -7.98 -1.39 -0.51
N VAL A 103 -8.13 -2.63 -0.98
CA VAL A 103 -7.72 -3.84 -0.24
C VAL A 103 -6.61 -4.53 -1.02
N VAL A 104 -5.50 -4.78 -0.35
CA VAL A 104 -4.33 -5.45 -0.93
C VAL A 104 -4.67 -6.91 -1.21
N LYS A 105 -4.52 -7.34 -2.46
CA LYS A 105 -4.71 -8.75 -2.89
C LYS A 105 -3.39 -9.46 -3.18
N TYR A 106 -2.35 -8.72 -3.53
CA TYR A 106 -1.00 -9.26 -3.68
C TYR A 106 0.03 -8.32 -3.08
N VAL A 107 1.15 -8.90 -2.64
CA VAL A 107 2.32 -8.19 -2.13
C VAL A 107 3.56 -8.80 -2.76
N ASP A 108 4.44 -7.96 -3.27
CA ASP A 108 5.73 -8.33 -3.82
C ASP A 108 6.84 -7.51 -3.15
N THR A 109 7.72 -8.20 -2.42
CA THR A 109 8.85 -7.59 -1.71
C THR A 109 10.06 -7.52 -2.64
N LYS A 110 10.61 -6.31 -2.86
CA LYS A 110 11.80 -6.13 -3.68
C LYS A 110 13.07 -6.09 -2.87
N TYR A 111 14.11 -6.74 -3.40
CA TYR A 111 15.42 -6.85 -2.78
C TYR A 111 16.52 -6.28 -3.66
N TRP A 112 17.53 -5.68 -3.04
CA TRP A 112 18.78 -5.26 -3.65
C TRP A 112 19.95 -5.70 -2.77
N ASN A 113 20.94 -6.39 -3.35
CA ASN A 113 22.08 -6.95 -2.60
C ASN A 113 21.64 -7.74 -1.34
N GLY A 114 20.59 -8.54 -1.46
CA GLY A 114 20.05 -9.35 -0.37
C GLY A 114 19.31 -8.57 0.74
N LYS A 115 19.07 -7.27 0.55
CA LYS A 115 18.31 -6.43 1.49
C LYS A 115 17.02 -5.97 0.87
N MET A 116 15.93 -6.00 1.65
CA MET A 116 14.67 -5.44 1.20
C MET A 116 14.81 -3.92 1.03
N VAL A 117 14.26 -3.39 -0.07
CA VAL A 117 14.36 -1.96 -0.41
C VAL A 117 13.01 -1.28 -0.55
N HIS A 118 11.97 -2.01 -0.95
CA HIS A 118 10.59 -1.55 -0.98
C HIS A 118 9.64 -2.73 -1.11
N VAL A 119 8.36 -2.44 -0.93
CA VAL A 119 7.26 -3.34 -1.24
C VAL A 119 6.43 -2.75 -2.39
N GLU A 120 6.00 -3.61 -3.30
CA GLU A 120 4.94 -3.34 -4.27
C GLU A 120 3.69 -4.12 -3.84
N ALA A 121 2.51 -3.51 -3.93
CA ALA A 121 1.25 -4.15 -3.59
C ALA A 121 0.15 -3.67 -4.52
N GLY A 122 -0.90 -4.48 -4.69
CA GLY A 122 -2.04 -4.12 -5.51
C GLY A 122 -3.23 -5.05 -5.30
N GLY A 123 -4.32 -4.80 -6.00
CA GLY A 123 -5.56 -5.56 -5.90
C GLY A 123 -6.66 -5.03 -6.81
#